data_AF-E4L042-F1
#
_entry.id   AF-E4L042-F1
#
_cell.length_a   1.000
_cell.length_b   1.000
_cell.length_c   1.000
_cell.angle_alpha   90.00
_cell.angle_beta   90.00
_cell.angle_gamma   90.00
#
_symmetry.space_group_name_H-M   'P 1'
#
loop_
_entity.id
_entity.type
_entity.pdbx_description
1 polymer ?
#
loop_
_entity_poly.entity_id
_entity_poly.type
_entity_poly.pdbx_seq_one_letter_code
_entity_poly.pdbx_strand_id
1 'polypeptide(L)'
;MELEKLLEWRRSYRKFDEERELSKDDIDGILNSIKFASCANNRQFLRFISVESKEKVLKIFDKTRWAASLPNGAGRPKEGERPVYFIAILSDKEKKLKFDGVDQGLVISNLTLAAAERGIGSCIIGSVTDDKMRQILSYDERYTCSLVIAFGYPNIKSKIKEINLSEDQSYYLDDDGNYIVPKYKIDDIVRRI
;
A
#
# COMPACT_ATOMS: atom_id res chain seq x y z
N MET A 1 -20.07 3.38 1.62
CA MET A 1 -19.84 2.41 2.72
C MET A 1 -19.57 3.20 4.00
N GLU A 2 -19.99 2.73 5.17
CA GLU A 2 -19.60 3.38 6.43
C GLU A 2 -18.08 3.30 6.63
N LEU A 3 -17.47 4.33 7.24
CA LEU A 3 -16.02 4.43 7.39
C LEU A 3 -15.42 3.22 8.13
N GLU A 4 -16.10 2.72 9.17
CA GLU A 4 -15.64 1.56 9.93
C GLU A 4 -15.51 0.32 9.05
N LYS A 5 -16.55 0.01 8.27
CA LYS A 5 -16.54 -1.10 7.29
C LYS A 5 -15.42 -0.94 6.26
N LEU A 6 -15.13 0.30 5.85
CA LEU A 6 -14.02 0.59 4.94
C LEU A 6 -12.66 0.31 5.59
N LEU A 7 -12.48 0.70 6.85
CA LEU A 7 -11.26 0.46 7.62
C LEU A 7 -11.04 -1.03 7.88
N GLU A 8 -12.10 -1.78 8.15
CA GLU A 8 -12.08 -3.24 8.30
C GLU A 8 -11.72 -3.94 6.99
N TRP A 9 -12.34 -3.53 5.87
CA TRP A 9 -12.10 -4.13 4.57
C TRP A 9 -10.70 -3.81 4.03
N ARG A 10 -10.21 -2.58 4.22
CA ARG A 10 -8.91 -2.11 3.70
C ARG A 10 -7.74 -2.82 4.41
N ARG A 11 -7.45 -4.05 3.97
CA ARG A 11 -6.30 -4.85 4.36
C ARG A 11 -5.17 -4.72 3.34
N SER A 12 -3.99 -5.25 3.69
CA SER A 12 -2.92 -5.44 2.72
C SER A 12 -3.21 -6.68 1.89
N TYR A 13 -3.71 -6.49 0.68
CA TYR A 13 -3.95 -7.58 -0.27
C TYR A 13 -2.68 -7.84 -1.07
N ARG A 14 -2.31 -9.12 -1.22
CA ARG A 14 -1.05 -9.51 -1.91
C ARG A 14 -1.29 -10.47 -3.06
N LYS A 15 -2.55 -10.73 -3.38
CA LYS A 15 -2.98 -11.50 -4.54
C LYS A 15 -4.19 -10.80 -5.12
N PHE A 16 -4.12 -10.53 -6.41
CA PHE A 16 -5.09 -9.75 -7.15
C PHE A 16 -5.62 -10.58 -8.32
N ASP A 17 -6.62 -10.07 -9.02
CA ASP A 17 -6.98 -10.53 -10.35
C ASP A 17 -6.12 -9.77 -11.37
N GLU A 18 -5.07 -10.41 -11.90
CA GLU A 18 -4.11 -9.77 -12.84
C GLU A 18 -4.75 -9.43 -14.20
N GLU A 19 -5.84 -10.13 -14.58
CA GLU A 19 -6.55 -9.91 -15.84
C GLU A 19 -7.51 -8.71 -15.76
N ARG A 20 -7.88 -8.29 -14.55
CA ARG A 20 -8.83 -7.21 -14.33
C ARG A 20 -8.12 -5.88 -14.09
N GLU A 21 -7.99 -5.10 -15.15
CA GLU A 21 -7.47 -3.73 -15.11
C GLU A 21 -8.39 -2.80 -14.29
N LEU A 22 -7.78 -1.77 -13.69
CA LEU A 22 -8.52 -0.67 -13.09
C LEU A 22 -9.06 0.24 -14.20
N SER A 23 -10.31 0.71 -14.03
CA SER A 23 -10.84 1.71 -14.96
C SER A 23 -10.13 3.05 -14.77
N LYS A 24 -10.15 3.89 -15.81
CA LYS A 24 -9.63 5.26 -15.70
C LYS A 24 -10.32 6.04 -14.58
N ASP A 25 -11.64 5.90 -14.45
CA ASP A 25 -12.43 6.58 -13.41
C ASP A 25 -12.01 6.14 -12.00
N ASP A 26 -11.66 4.85 -11.82
CA ASP A 26 -11.13 4.36 -10.56
C ASP A 26 -9.76 4.97 -10.25
N ILE A 27 -8.85 5.00 -11.23
CA ILE A 27 -7.51 5.58 -11.10
C ILE A 27 -7.61 7.08 -10.77
N ASP A 28 -8.38 7.84 -11.55
CA ASP A 28 -8.57 9.27 -11.36
C ASP A 28 -9.23 9.54 -9.99
N GLY A 29 -10.17 8.71 -9.57
CA GLY A 29 -10.80 8.77 -8.25
C GLY A 29 -9.80 8.55 -7.10
N ILE A 30 -8.93 7.56 -7.23
CA ILE A 30 -7.84 7.28 -6.26
C ILE A 30 -6.88 8.48 -6.21
N LEU A 31 -6.38 8.94 -7.36
CA LEU A 31 -5.43 10.06 -7.44
C LEU A 31 -6.02 11.36 -6.90
N ASN A 32 -7.30 11.63 -7.16
CA ASN A 32 -7.98 12.82 -6.67
C ASN A 32 -8.03 12.88 -5.13
N SER A 33 -7.90 11.74 -4.43
CA SER A 33 -7.86 11.68 -2.96
C SER A 33 -6.61 12.34 -2.35
N ILE A 34 -5.54 12.50 -3.13
CA ILE A 34 -4.26 13.07 -2.69
C ILE A 34 -4.44 14.47 -2.12
N LYS A 35 -5.27 15.30 -2.76
CA LYS A 35 -5.46 16.72 -2.41
C LYS A 35 -6.11 16.94 -1.04
N PHE A 36 -6.73 15.90 -0.48
CA PHE A 36 -7.39 15.97 0.83
C PHE A 36 -6.44 15.65 1.99
N ALA A 37 -5.20 15.21 1.71
CA ALA A 37 -4.22 14.94 2.75
C ALA A 37 -3.69 16.25 3.33
N SER A 38 -3.66 16.37 4.66
CA SER A 38 -2.92 17.46 5.30
C SER A 38 -1.42 17.31 5.04
N CYS A 39 -0.71 18.43 5.02
CA CYS A 39 0.74 18.45 4.90
C CYS A 39 1.32 19.51 5.83
N ALA A 40 2.40 19.18 6.53
CA ALA A 40 3.05 20.07 7.47
C ALA A 40 3.43 21.41 6.81
N ASN A 41 3.02 22.52 7.45
CA ASN A 41 3.13 23.90 6.92
C ASN A 41 2.61 24.05 5.48
N ASN A 42 1.67 23.20 5.07
CA ASN A 42 1.13 23.11 3.72
C ASN A 42 2.20 23.02 2.62
N ARG A 43 3.36 22.42 2.91
CA ARG A 43 4.52 22.43 2.00
C ARG A 43 4.32 21.64 0.71
N GLN A 44 3.42 20.63 0.72
CA GLN A 44 3.03 19.83 -0.44
C GLN A 44 4.25 19.33 -1.25
N PHE A 45 5.25 18.81 -0.53
CA PHE A 45 6.55 18.44 -1.09
C PHE A 45 6.59 17.01 -1.66
N LEU A 46 5.49 16.27 -1.53
CA LEU A 46 5.35 14.95 -2.14
C LEU A 46 5.05 15.08 -3.64
N ARG A 47 5.60 14.17 -4.44
CA ARG A 47 5.24 13.97 -5.85
C ARG A 47 4.82 12.52 -6.03
N PHE A 48 4.03 12.26 -7.06
CA PHE A 48 3.43 10.95 -7.28
C PHE A 48 3.64 10.57 -8.73
N ILE A 49 3.96 9.29 -8.97
CA ILE A 49 3.99 8.72 -10.31
C ILE A 49 2.91 7.64 -10.36
N SER A 50 1.90 7.86 -11.20
CA SER A 50 0.90 6.86 -11.58
C SER A 50 1.54 5.89 -12.57
N VAL A 51 1.60 4.61 -12.24
CA VAL A 51 2.25 3.57 -13.06
C VAL A 51 1.19 2.61 -13.59
N GLU A 52 0.72 2.89 -14.79
CA GLU A 52 -0.44 2.21 -15.40
C GLU A 52 -0.04 1.21 -16.50
N SER A 53 1.14 1.37 -17.11
CA SER A 53 1.61 0.44 -18.14
C SER A 53 2.01 -0.91 -17.54
N LYS A 54 1.50 -2.02 -18.10
CA LYS A 54 1.83 -3.40 -17.68
C LYS A 54 3.33 -3.65 -17.59
N GLU A 55 4.10 -3.16 -18.55
CA GLU A 55 5.56 -3.31 -18.56
C GLU A 55 6.22 -2.70 -17.31
N LYS A 56 5.89 -1.45 -16.95
CA LYS A 56 6.47 -0.80 -15.77
C LYS A 56 5.94 -1.40 -14.47
N VAL A 57 4.67 -1.80 -14.43
CA VAL A 57 4.06 -2.52 -13.29
C VAL A 57 4.86 -3.79 -12.99
N LEU A 58 5.15 -4.60 -14.01
CA LEU A 58 5.95 -5.81 -13.86
C LEU A 58 7.40 -5.49 -13.43
N LYS A 59 8.04 -4.47 -14.01
CA LYS A 59 9.39 -4.05 -13.58
C LYS A 59 9.44 -3.67 -12.09
N ILE A 60 8.44 -2.95 -11.57
CA ILE A 60 8.35 -2.62 -10.14
C ILE A 60 8.10 -3.88 -9.33
N PHE A 61 7.15 -4.72 -9.75
CA PHE A 61 6.84 -5.99 -9.09
C PHE A 61 8.08 -6.89 -8.93
N ASP A 62 8.93 -6.98 -9.94
CA ASP A 62 10.16 -7.78 -9.91
C ASP A 62 11.23 -7.22 -8.95
N LYS A 63 11.19 -5.92 -8.67
CA LYS A 63 12.12 -5.27 -7.72
C LYS A 63 11.57 -5.14 -6.31
N THR A 64 10.36 -5.62 -6.04
CA THR A 64 9.73 -5.60 -4.71
C THR A 64 9.75 -6.98 -4.05
N ARG A 65 9.70 -7.01 -2.71
CA ARG A 65 9.52 -8.22 -1.89
C ARG A 65 8.13 -8.22 -1.27
N TRP A 66 7.59 -9.41 -1.03
CA TRP A 66 6.21 -9.61 -0.64
C TRP A 66 6.12 -10.58 0.53
N ALA A 67 5.23 -10.28 1.47
CA ALA A 67 4.88 -11.15 2.61
C ALA A 67 6.08 -11.66 3.42
N ALA A 68 6.94 -10.76 3.92
CA ALA A 68 8.17 -11.11 4.64
C ALA A 68 8.00 -11.98 5.91
N SER A 69 6.80 -12.03 6.51
CA SER A 69 6.53 -12.89 7.67
C SER A 69 6.19 -14.33 7.29
N LEU A 70 5.96 -14.61 6.00
CA LEU A 70 5.70 -15.96 5.51
C LEU A 70 7.00 -16.61 5.01
N PRO A 71 7.06 -17.96 4.98
CA PRO A 71 8.14 -18.67 4.31
C PRO A 71 8.36 -18.16 2.89
N ASN A 72 9.63 -18.14 2.46
CA ASN A 72 10.03 -17.55 1.18
C ASN A 72 9.16 -18.05 0.02
N GLY A 73 8.51 -17.11 -0.66
CA GLY A 73 7.68 -17.36 -1.84
C GLY A 73 6.21 -17.67 -1.56
N ALA A 74 5.83 -18.03 -0.33
CA ALA A 74 4.44 -18.42 -0.03
C ALA A 74 3.42 -17.28 -0.24
N GLY A 75 3.81 -16.03 0.05
CA GLY A 75 2.95 -14.87 -0.10
C GLY A 75 3.30 -13.92 -1.24
N ARG A 76 4.27 -14.27 -2.10
CA ARG A 76 4.55 -13.50 -3.32
C ARG A 76 3.50 -13.87 -4.38
N PRO A 77 2.77 -12.90 -4.96
CA PRO A 77 1.79 -13.23 -5.99
C PRO A 77 2.47 -13.88 -7.21
N LYS A 78 1.80 -14.89 -7.76
CA LYS A 78 2.21 -15.59 -8.98
C LYS A 78 1.62 -14.90 -10.21
N GLU A 79 1.94 -15.40 -11.41
CA GLU A 79 1.18 -15.04 -12.62
C GLU A 79 -0.31 -15.32 -12.43
N GLY A 80 -1.15 -14.40 -12.88
CA GLY A 80 -2.59 -14.36 -12.60
C GLY A 80 -2.93 -13.68 -11.26
N GLU A 81 -1.96 -13.45 -10.36
CA GLU A 81 -2.18 -12.89 -9.03
C GLU A 81 -1.52 -11.50 -8.82
N ARG A 82 -0.76 -10.99 -9.79
CA ARG A 82 0.06 -9.78 -9.63
C ARG A 82 -0.80 -8.51 -9.59
N PRO A 83 -0.33 -7.43 -8.93
CA PRO A 83 -1.00 -6.14 -9.04
C PRO A 83 -0.95 -5.62 -10.49
N VAL A 84 -1.96 -4.85 -10.86
CA VAL A 84 -2.11 -4.27 -12.20
C VAL A 84 -1.78 -2.78 -12.24
N TYR A 85 -1.61 -2.15 -11.07
CA TYR A 85 -1.37 -0.72 -10.95
C TYR A 85 -0.45 -0.41 -9.76
N PHE A 86 0.42 0.59 -9.91
CA PHE A 86 1.23 1.12 -8.81
C PHE A 86 1.16 2.65 -8.73
N ILE A 87 1.30 3.17 -7.51
CA ILE A 87 1.65 4.57 -7.27
C ILE A 87 3.00 4.60 -6.55
N ALA A 88 3.99 5.27 -7.13
CA ALA A 88 5.23 5.60 -6.44
C ALA A 88 5.10 6.96 -5.75
N ILE A 89 5.51 7.01 -4.46
CA ILE A 89 5.47 8.25 -3.67
C ILE A 89 6.89 8.77 -3.54
N LEU A 90 7.08 9.96 -4.09
CA LEU A 90 8.35 10.67 -4.12
C LEU A 90 8.34 11.79 -3.07
N SER A 91 9.47 11.97 -2.39
CA SER A 91 9.67 13.08 -1.45
C SER A 91 10.75 14.01 -1.96
N ASP A 92 10.45 15.32 -2.03
CA ASP A 92 11.45 16.36 -2.33
C ASP A 92 12.47 16.48 -1.19
N LYS A 93 13.75 16.19 -1.47
CA LYS A 93 14.83 16.23 -0.47
C LYS A 93 15.04 17.61 0.15
N GLU A 94 14.72 18.68 -0.57
CA GLU A 94 14.99 20.05 -0.13
C GLU A 94 13.85 20.63 0.72
N LYS A 95 12.62 20.19 0.47
CA LYS A 95 11.42 20.74 1.10
C LYS A 95 10.89 19.89 2.25
N LYS A 96 11.24 18.60 2.29
CA LYS A 96 10.76 17.69 3.32
C LYS A 96 11.18 18.15 4.71
N LEU A 97 10.30 17.91 5.67
CA LEU A 97 10.60 18.13 7.09
C LEU A 97 11.12 16.84 7.73
N LYS A 98 11.61 16.95 8.97
CA LYS A 98 12.11 15.80 9.74
C LYS A 98 11.08 14.67 9.88
N PHE A 99 9.79 15.00 9.88
CA PHE A 99 8.67 14.08 10.07
C PHE A 99 7.89 13.83 8.77
N ASP A 100 8.57 13.81 7.63
CA ASP A 100 7.97 13.57 6.31
C ASP A 100 7.16 12.27 6.21
N GLY A 101 7.51 11.25 7.00
CA GLY A 101 6.74 10.01 7.13
C GLY A 101 5.29 10.22 7.59
N VAL A 102 4.98 11.28 8.35
CA VAL A 102 3.60 11.64 8.72
C VAL A 102 2.81 12.07 7.49
N ASP A 103 3.38 12.98 6.70
CA ASP A 103 2.74 13.48 5.47
C ASP A 103 2.56 12.34 4.45
N GLN A 104 3.53 11.43 4.33
CA GLN A 104 3.41 10.21 3.53
C GLN A 104 2.27 9.31 4.05
N GLY A 105 2.21 9.07 5.36
CA GLY A 105 1.17 8.23 5.96
C GLY A 105 -0.25 8.76 5.71
N LEU A 106 -0.44 10.08 5.79
CA LEU A 106 -1.73 10.74 5.53
C LEU A 106 -2.18 10.51 4.08
N VAL A 107 -1.31 10.75 3.10
CA VAL A 107 -1.68 10.56 1.69
C VAL A 107 -1.85 9.07 1.34
N ILE A 108 -1.04 8.18 1.91
CA ILE A 108 -1.18 6.74 1.73
C ILE A 108 -2.53 6.26 2.28
N SER A 109 -2.97 6.78 3.44
CA SER A 109 -4.28 6.46 4.00
C SER A 109 -5.40 6.85 3.04
N ASN A 110 -5.37 8.07 2.51
CA ASN A 110 -6.35 8.55 1.54
C ASN A 110 -6.38 7.68 0.27
N LEU A 111 -5.22 7.42 -0.33
CA LEU A 111 -5.10 6.59 -1.55
C LEU A 111 -5.68 5.19 -1.33
N THR A 112 -5.34 4.55 -0.21
CA THR A 112 -5.76 3.18 0.07
C THR A 112 -7.24 3.09 0.50
N LEU A 113 -7.78 4.11 1.16
CA LEU A 113 -9.21 4.19 1.48
C LEU A 113 -10.07 4.51 0.24
N ALA A 114 -9.61 5.41 -0.63
CA ALA A 114 -10.29 5.71 -1.89
C ALA A 114 -10.35 4.49 -2.81
N ALA A 115 -9.27 3.70 -2.87
CA ALA A 115 -9.26 2.41 -3.57
C ALA A 115 -10.25 1.43 -2.94
N ALA A 116 -10.23 1.29 -1.61
CA ALA A 116 -11.10 0.37 -0.89
C ALA A 116 -12.60 0.69 -1.07
N GLU A 117 -12.98 1.96 -1.16
CA GLU A 117 -14.37 2.38 -1.43
C GLU A 117 -14.87 1.85 -2.78
N ARG A 118 -13.96 1.65 -3.74
CA ARG A 118 -14.20 1.12 -5.08
C ARG A 118 -14.03 -0.40 -5.17
N GLY A 119 -13.81 -1.07 -4.04
CA GLY A 119 -13.54 -2.52 -4.00
C GLY A 119 -12.14 -2.89 -4.52
N ILE A 120 -11.22 -1.93 -4.61
CA ILE A 120 -9.85 -2.13 -5.06
C ILE A 120 -8.94 -2.31 -3.85
N GLY A 121 -8.22 -3.42 -3.84
CA GLY A 121 -7.25 -3.74 -2.80
C GLY A 121 -5.94 -2.99 -3.00
N SER A 122 -5.17 -2.89 -1.92
CA SER A 122 -3.85 -2.26 -1.98
C SER A 122 -2.82 -2.96 -1.10
N CYS A 123 -1.53 -2.78 -1.42
CA CYS A 123 -0.42 -3.15 -0.56
C CYS A 123 0.66 -2.07 -0.58
N ILE A 124 0.97 -1.52 0.59
CA ILE A 124 2.08 -0.58 0.76
C ILE A 124 3.37 -1.37 0.87
N ILE A 125 4.38 -1.00 0.08
CA ILE A 125 5.63 -1.76 -0.05
C ILE A 125 6.81 -0.83 0.18
N GLY A 126 7.46 -0.98 1.34
CA GLY A 126 8.72 -0.31 1.66
C GLY A 126 9.97 -1.10 1.28
N SER A 127 9.83 -2.36 0.84
CA SER A 127 10.95 -3.15 0.31
C SER A 127 11.27 -2.73 -1.14
N VAL A 128 11.63 -1.47 -1.30
CA VAL A 128 12.07 -0.84 -2.54
C VAL A 128 13.40 -0.14 -2.28
N THR A 129 14.15 0.13 -3.35
CA THR A 129 15.39 0.92 -3.27
C THR A 129 15.28 2.08 -4.24
N ASP A 130 15.63 3.28 -3.80
CA ASP A 130 15.53 4.51 -4.57
C ASP A 130 16.16 4.38 -5.96
N ASP A 131 17.41 3.89 -6.04
CA ASP A 131 18.13 3.73 -7.32
C ASP A 131 17.37 2.89 -8.35
N LYS A 132 16.76 1.78 -7.91
CA LYS A 132 15.97 0.91 -8.81
C LYS A 132 14.69 1.59 -9.25
N MET A 133 14.00 2.28 -8.35
CA MET A 133 12.78 3.00 -8.69
C MET A 133 13.10 4.15 -9.66
N ARG A 134 14.20 4.86 -9.44
CA ARG A 134 14.71 5.91 -10.32
C ARG A 134 15.03 5.38 -11.71
N GLN A 135 15.69 4.23 -11.81
CA GLN A 135 15.95 3.59 -13.09
C GLN A 135 14.67 3.25 -13.87
N ILE A 136 13.64 2.75 -13.18
CA ILE A 136 12.36 2.34 -13.80
C ILE A 136 11.47 3.55 -14.16
N LEU A 137 11.46 4.57 -13.30
CA LEU A 137 10.50 5.67 -13.35
C LEU A 137 11.08 7.00 -13.82
N SER A 138 12.41 7.09 -13.92
CA SER A 138 13.15 8.23 -14.48
C SER A 138 12.82 9.57 -13.80
N TYR A 139 12.78 9.61 -12.47
CA TYR A 139 12.58 10.85 -11.70
C TYR A 139 13.89 11.55 -11.34
N ASP A 140 13.81 12.86 -11.20
CA ASP A 140 14.94 13.75 -10.91
C ASP A 140 15.62 13.45 -9.57
N GLU A 141 16.95 13.65 -9.52
CA GLU A 141 17.80 13.41 -8.34
C GLU A 141 17.30 14.14 -7.11
N ARG A 142 16.60 15.27 -7.23
CA ARG A 142 15.97 16.00 -6.11
C ARG A 142 15.00 15.16 -5.29
N TYR A 143 14.38 14.15 -5.88
CA TYR A 143 13.36 13.34 -5.23
C TYR A 143 13.90 12.00 -4.76
N THR A 144 13.28 11.42 -3.72
CA THR A 144 13.54 10.04 -3.28
C THR A 144 12.25 9.23 -3.22
N CYS A 145 12.30 7.96 -3.60
CA CYS A 145 11.21 6.99 -3.52
C CYS A 145 11.54 5.90 -2.49
N SER A 146 10.92 5.98 -1.32
CA SER A 146 11.10 4.98 -0.26
C SER A 146 9.99 3.94 -0.19
N LEU A 147 8.89 4.16 -0.90
CA LEU A 147 7.75 3.25 -0.92
C LEU A 147 6.96 3.37 -2.22
N VAL A 148 6.30 2.28 -2.56
CA VAL A 148 5.28 2.22 -3.61
C VAL A 148 4.01 1.59 -3.03
N ILE A 149 2.86 1.86 -3.64
CA ILE A 149 1.60 1.20 -3.32
C ILE A 149 1.18 0.40 -4.54
N ALA A 150 0.98 -0.90 -4.36
CA ALA A 150 0.41 -1.78 -5.36
C ALA A 150 -1.12 -1.80 -5.25
N PHE A 151 -1.82 -1.93 -6.38
CA PHE A 151 -3.27 -2.00 -6.45
C PHE A 151 -3.75 -3.07 -7.42
N GLY A 152 -4.96 -3.55 -7.16
CA GLY A 152 -5.67 -4.51 -8.00
C GLY A 152 -6.95 -4.97 -7.29
N TYR A 153 -7.81 -5.69 -8.00
CA TYR A 153 -8.99 -6.32 -7.38
C TYR A 153 -8.55 -7.53 -6.55
N PRO A 154 -8.87 -7.62 -5.25
CA PRO A 154 -8.41 -8.74 -4.43
C PRO A 154 -8.92 -10.09 -4.94
N ASN A 155 -8.04 -11.07 -5.05
CA ASN A 155 -8.38 -12.46 -5.32
C ASN A 155 -8.07 -13.37 -4.12
N ILE A 156 -8.15 -12.79 -2.91
CA ILE A 156 -7.87 -13.47 -1.63
C ILE A 156 -8.62 -12.76 -0.51
N LYS A 157 -9.02 -13.51 0.53
CA LYS A 157 -9.58 -12.91 1.74
C LYS A 157 -8.47 -12.53 2.71
N SER A 158 -8.69 -11.45 3.47
CA SER A 158 -7.84 -11.08 4.59
C SER A 158 -8.70 -10.57 5.73
N LYS A 159 -8.50 -11.09 6.93
CA LYS A 159 -9.26 -10.70 8.12
C LYS A 159 -8.37 -10.39 9.31
N ILE A 160 -8.91 -9.60 10.24
CA ILE A 160 -8.25 -9.32 11.51
C ILE A 160 -8.53 -10.49 12.45
N LYS A 161 -7.55 -10.82 13.29
CA LYS A 161 -7.74 -11.61 14.49
C LYS A 161 -7.22 -10.78 15.66
N GLU A 162 -8.06 -10.55 16.66
CA GLU A 162 -7.59 -9.86 17.87
C GLU A 162 -6.68 -10.78 18.69
N ILE A 163 -5.62 -10.18 19.25
CA ILE A 163 -4.62 -10.86 20.08
C ILE A 163 -4.23 -9.97 21.27
N ASN A 164 -3.64 -10.56 22.30
CA ASN A 164 -3.04 -9.84 23.42
C ASN A 164 -1.56 -9.52 23.16
N LEU A 165 -0.94 -8.68 24.00
CA LEU A 165 0.47 -8.27 23.86
C LEU A 165 1.49 -9.42 23.93
N SER A 166 1.15 -10.54 24.55
CA SER A 166 2.03 -11.71 24.69
C SER A 166 2.02 -12.65 23.48
N GLU A 167 1.10 -12.45 22.53
CA GLU A 167 0.94 -13.31 21.35
C GLU A 167 1.72 -12.77 20.14
N ASP A 168 2.09 -13.66 19.21
CA ASP A 168 2.81 -13.30 17.98
C ASP A 168 1.92 -12.49 17.02
N GLN A 169 2.41 -11.32 16.64
CA GLN A 169 1.75 -10.38 15.74
C GLN A 169 1.95 -10.69 14.25
N SER A 170 2.79 -11.67 13.91
CA SER A 170 3.10 -12.05 12.54
C SER A 170 1.83 -12.55 11.82
N TYR A 171 1.57 -12.02 10.62
CA TYR A 171 0.46 -12.54 9.81
C TYR A 171 0.80 -13.93 9.26
N TYR A 172 -0.23 -14.77 9.14
CA TYR A 172 -0.11 -16.14 8.65
C TYR A 172 -1.26 -16.47 7.68
N LEU A 173 -1.19 -17.64 7.05
CA LEU A 173 -2.24 -18.15 6.16
C LEU A 173 -3.10 -19.17 6.92
N ASP A 174 -4.42 -19.11 6.75
CA ASP A 174 -5.31 -20.19 7.20
C ASP A 174 -5.29 -21.39 6.25
N ASP A 175 -6.06 -22.44 6.57
CA ASP A 175 -6.10 -23.69 5.81
C ASP A 175 -6.57 -23.50 4.36
N ASP A 176 -7.35 -22.45 4.10
CA ASP A 176 -7.81 -22.05 2.77
C ASP A 176 -6.82 -21.10 2.06
N GLY A 177 -5.67 -20.83 2.66
CA GLY A 177 -4.63 -19.94 2.14
C GLY A 177 -4.96 -18.45 2.24
N ASN A 178 -5.96 -18.05 3.04
CA ASN A 178 -6.33 -16.66 3.26
C ASN A 178 -5.50 -16.02 4.38
N TYR A 179 -5.34 -14.70 4.34
CA TYR A 179 -4.53 -14.00 5.33
C TYR A 179 -5.27 -13.79 6.65
N ILE A 180 -4.68 -14.26 7.74
CA ILE A 180 -5.01 -13.83 9.10
C ILE A 180 -4.00 -12.80 9.55
N VAL A 181 -4.48 -11.64 9.97
CA VAL A 181 -3.62 -10.54 10.41
C VAL A 181 -3.92 -10.22 11.86
N PRO A 182 -3.05 -10.64 12.79
CA PRO A 182 -3.18 -10.30 14.19
C PRO A 182 -3.19 -8.79 14.44
N LYS A 183 -4.04 -8.32 15.36
CA LYS A 183 -4.08 -6.95 15.87
C LYS A 183 -4.27 -6.97 17.38
N TYR A 184 -3.50 -6.16 18.09
CA TYR A 184 -3.66 -6.04 19.54
C TYR A 184 -5.03 -5.47 19.89
N LYS A 185 -5.61 -5.95 20.99
CA LYS A 185 -6.82 -5.37 21.58
C LYS A 185 -6.58 -3.91 21.93
N ILE A 186 -7.63 -3.09 21.80
CA ILE A 186 -7.53 -1.66 22.07
C ILE A 186 -7.14 -1.36 23.53
N ASP A 187 -7.68 -2.10 24.49
CA ASP A 187 -7.40 -1.90 25.91
C ASP A 187 -5.93 -2.20 26.28
N ASP A 188 -5.22 -2.99 25.46
CA ASP A 188 -3.81 -3.27 25.64
C ASP A 188 -2.89 -2.14 25.15
N ILE A 189 -3.34 -1.33 24.18
CA ILE A 189 -2.51 -0.32 23.49
C ILE A 189 -2.98 1.12 23.73
N VAL A 190 -4.13 1.32 24.36
CA VAL A 190 -4.69 2.64 24.69
C VAL A 190 -4.83 2.79 26.20
N ARG A 191 -4.04 3.70 26.77
CA ARG A 191 -4.26 4.19 28.13
C ARG A 191 -5.28 5.34 28.12
N ARG A 192 -6.42 5.15 28.78
CA ARG A 192 -7.40 6.23 29.04
C ARG A 192 -6.99 6.97 30.32
N ILE A 193 -7.04 8.30 30.28
CA ILE A 193 -6.79 9.20 31.42
C ILE A 193 -8.00 10.10 31.64
#